data_AF-A0A536XH21-F1
#
_entry.id   AF-A0A536XH21-F1
#
_cell.length_a   1.000
_cell.length_b   1.000
_cell.length_c   1.000
_cell.angle_alpha   90.00
_cell.angle_beta   90.00
_cell.angle_gamma   90.00
#
_symmetry.space_group_name_H-M   'P 1'
#
loop_
_entity.id
_entity.type
_entity.pdbx_description
1 polymer ?
#
loop_
_entity_poly.entity_id
_entity_poly.type
_entity_poly.pdbx_seq_one_letter_code
_entity_poly.pdbx_strand_id
1 'polypeptide(L)'
;MFDVLVYLFENYYQTETYPDQDTLERKLHAAGFENDDIEDALEWLNTLTDLPKEALPESLDARQSFRGYSADEATKLSLESRGFIAFLEGAKILTPLLRELIIERGMALPNDVVGLD
;
A
#
# COMPACT_ATOMS: atom_id res chain seq x y z
N MET A 1 10.71 -8.99 0.29
CA MET A 1 9.28 -8.62 0.25
C MET A 1 8.98 -7.51 -0.77
N PHE A 2 9.70 -6.39 -0.77
CA PHE A 2 9.38 -5.23 -1.64
C PHE A 2 9.40 -5.57 -3.13
N ASP A 3 10.35 -6.37 -3.59
CA ASP A 3 10.43 -6.80 -4.99
C ASP A 3 9.20 -7.64 -5.40
N VAL A 4 8.64 -8.42 -4.48
CA VAL A 4 7.37 -9.14 -4.67
C VAL A 4 6.22 -8.16 -4.85
N LEU A 5 6.11 -7.13 -4.01
CA LEU A 5 5.05 -6.11 -4.13
C LEU A 5 5.16 -5.29 -5.43
N VAL A 6 6.38 -4.94 -5.85
CA VAL A 6 6.64 -4.28 -7.14
C VAL A 6 6.22 -5.19 -8.29
N TYR A 7 6.62 -6.45 -8.27
CA TYR A 7 6.21 -7.42 -9.27
C TYR A 7 4.69 -7.56 -9.35
N LEU A 8 4.01 -7.61 -8.20
CA LEU A 8 2.55 -7.71 -8.17
C LEU A 8 1.89 -6.44 -8.73
N PHE A 9 2.42 -5.27 -8.40
CA PHE A 9 1.97 -4.03 -9.01
C PHE A 9 2.13 -4.09 -10.53
N GLU A 10 3.34 -4.33 -11.04
CA GLU A 10 3.61 -4.33 -12.49
C GLU A 10 2.77 -5.35 -13.27
N ASN A 11 2.53 -6.53 -12.70
CA ASN A 11 1.86 -7.63 -13.39
C ASN A 11 0.33 -7.63 -13.21
N TYR A 12 -0.20 -6.98 -12.16
CA TYR A 12 -1.62 -7.08 -11.81
C TYR A 12 -2.36 -5.75 -11.64
N TYR A 13 -1.70 -4.59 -11.57
CA TYR A 13 -2.38 -3.31 -11.31
C TYR A 13 -3.45 -2.90 -12.34
N GLN A 14 -3.35 -3.38 -13.58
CA GLN A 14 -4.30 -3.12 -14.67
C GLN A 14 -5.30 -4.26 -14.89
N THR A 15 -5.18 -5.37 -14.14
CA THR A 15 -5.98 -6.57 -14.40
C THR A 15 -7.28 -6.50 -13.60
N GLU A 16 -8.42 -6.59 -14.28
CA GLU A 16 -9.77 -6.65 -13.66
C GLU A 16 -9.99 -7.92 -12.81
N THR A 17 -9.04 -8.86 -12.84
CA THR A 17 -9.10 -10.16 -12.15
C THR A 17 -7.81 -10.39 -11.38
N TYR A 18 -7.86 -10.16 -10.07
CA TYR A 18 -6.79 -10.53 -9.16
C TYR A 18 -6.83 -12.06 -8.93
N PRO A 19 -5.72 -12.80 -9.11
CA PRO A 19 -5.69 -14.24 -8.84
C PRO A 19 -5.96 -14.57 -7.37
N ASP A 20 -6.42 -15.79 -7.10
CA ASP A 20 -6.45 -16.32 -5.73
C ASP A 20 -5.03 -16.45 -5.14
N GLN A 21 -4.95 -16.50 -3.81
CA GLN A 21 -3.70 -16.48 -3.05
C GLN A 21 -2.77 -17.66 -3.43
N ASP A 22 -3.31 -18.88 -3.53
CA ASP A 22 -2.55 -20.08 -3.93
C ASP A 22 -1.93 -19.93 -5.33
N THR A 23 -2.68 -19.31 -6.25
CA THR A 23 -2.20 -19.04 -7.61
C THR A 23 -1.13 -17.96 -7.63
N LEU A 24 -1.25 -16.94 -6.78
CA LEU A 24 -0.26 -15.87 -6.65
C LEU A 24 1.07 -16.44 -6.12
N GLU A 25 1.02 -17.23 -5.05
CA GLU A 25 2.19 -17.83 -4.38
C GLU A 25 3.01 -18.69 -5.35
N ARG A 26 2.36 -19.59 -6.09
CA ARG A 26 3.05 -20.41 -7.12
C ARG A 26 3.71 -19.57 -8.21
N LYS A 27 3.08 -18.47 -8.63
CA LYS A 27 3.65 -17.60 -9.67
C LYS A 27 4.87 -16.84 -9.15
N LEU A 28 4.84 -16.43 -7.89
CA LEU A 28 5.98 -15.77 -7.25
C LEU A 28 7.16 -16.73 -7.08
N HIS A 29 6.92 -17.97 -6.67
CA HIS A 29 7.97 -19.01 -6.69
C HIS A 29 8.52 -19.24 -8.10
N ALA A 30 7.66 -19.31 -9.12
CA ALA A 30 8.09 -19.50 -10.50
C ALA A 30 8.88 -18.30 -11.05
N ALA A 31 8.63 -17.09 -10.53
CA ALA A 31 9.40 -15.88 -10.84
C ALA A 31 10.75 -15.83 -10.11
N GLY A 32 11.00 -16.75 -9.17
CA GLY A 32 12.27 -16.89 -8.47
C GLY A 32 12.39 -16.10 -7.17
N PHE A 33 11.28 -15.65 -6.59
CA PHE A 33 11.29 -14.99 -5.27
C PHE A 33 11.54 -16.01 -4.14
N GLU A 34 12.20 -15.54 -3.08
CA GLU A 34 12.46 -16.35 -1.88
C GLU A 34 11.17 -16.58 -1.07
N ASN A 35 11.08 -17.71 -0.36
CA ASN A 35 9.87 -18.07 0.39
C ASN A 35 9.52 -17.01 1.45
N ASP A 36 10.48 -16.59 2.26
CA ASP A 36 10.28 -15.60 3.32
C ASP A 36 9.73 -14.28 2.73
N ASP A 37 10.27 -13.87 1.58
CA ASP A 37 9.85 -12.69 0.85
C ASP A 37 8.42 -12.77 0.30
N ILE A 38 8.00 -13.98 -0.11
CA ILE A 38 6.65 -14.28 -0.58
C ILE A 38 5.67 -14.28 0.60
N GLU A 39 6.02 -14.98 1.68
CA GLU A 39 5.19 -15.06 2.89
C GLU A 39 4.95 -13.67 3.48
N ASP A 40 5.99 -12.86 3.67
CA ASP A 40 5.89 -11.48 4.16
C ASP A 40 4.98 -10.61 3.26
N ALA A 41 5.11 -10.75 1.93
CA ALA A 41 4.32 -9.97 0.99
C ALA A 41 2.84 -10.38 0.95
N LEU A 42 2.56 -11.68 1.04
CA LEU A 42 1.20 -12.22 1.09
C LEU A 42 0.52 -11.89 2.43
N GLU A 43 1.24 -12.00 3.54
CA GLU A 43 0.75 -11.53 4.85
C GLU A 43 0.41 -10.04 4.79
N TRP A 44 1.32 -9.22 4.23
CA TRP A 44 1.07 -7.81 4.01
C TRP A 44 -0.20 -7.57 3.17
N LEU A 45 -0.40 -8.29 2.07
CA LEU A 45 -1.63 -8.20 1.24
C LEU A 45 -2.89 -8.57 2.01
N ASN A 46 -2.86 -9.65 2.79
CA ASN A 46 -4.02 -10.10 3.58
C ASN A 46 -4.46 -9.04 4.58
N THR A 47 -3.51 -8.35 5.19
CA THR A 47 -3.85 -7.26 6.11
C THR A 47 -4.51 -6.06 5.42
N LEU A 48 -4.34 -5.86 4.10
CA LEU A 48 -5.07 -4.83 3.33
C LEU A 48 -6.53 -5.25 3.07
N THR A 49 -6.78 -6.55 2.87
CA THR A 49 -8.13 -7.09 2.67
C THR A 49 -8.96 -7.21 3.95
N ASP A 50 -8.31 -7.13 5.11
CA ASP A 50 -8.96 -7.13 6.43
C ASP A 50 -9.45 -5.74 6.88
N LEU A 51 -9.35 -4.73 6.00
CA LEU A 51 -10.06 -3.46 6.19
C LEU A 51 -11.56 -3.74 6.47
N PRO A 52 -12.19 -2.97 7.38
CA PRO A 52 -13.57 -3.23 7.77
C PRO A 52 -14.47 -3.35 6.54
N LYS A 53 -15.11 -4.51 6.37
CA LYS A 53 -16.11 -4.77 5.32
C LYS A 53 -17.38 -3.92 5.47
N GLU A 54 -17.49 -3.17 6.56
CA GLU A 54 -18.48 -2.13 6.67
C GLU A 54 -18.11 -1.02 5.70
N ALA A 55 -18.98 -0.80 4.71
CA ALA A 55 -18.80 0.24 3.72
C ALA A 55 -18.54 1.57 4.45
N LEU A 56 -17.29 2.03 4.37
CA LEU A 56 -16.92 3.32 4.89
C LEU A 56 -17.83 4.39 4.26
N PRO A 57 -18.24 5.41 5.01
CA PRO A 57 -19.10 6.45 4.46
C PRO A 57 -18.49 7.01 3.17
N GLU A 58 -19.27 7.13 2.09
CA GLU A 58 -18.80 7.66 0.79
C GLU A 58 -18.16 9.06 0.93
N SER A 59 -18.54 9.81 1.98
CA SER A 59 -17.91 11.08 2.34
C SER A 59 -16.42 10.97 2.67
N LEU A 60 -15.92 9.79 3.07
CA LEU A 60 -14.49 9.55 3.30
C LEU A 60 -13.73 9.37 1.99
N ASP A 61 -14.40 8.89 0.93
CA ASP A 61 -13.84 8.87 -0.42
C ASP A 61 -14.00 10.21 -1.16
N ALA A 62 -14.71 11.16 -0.57
CA ALA A 62 -14.85 12.50 -1.13
C ALA A 62 -13.48 13.20 -1.16
N ARG A 63 -12.97 13.40 -2.38
CA ARG A 63 -11.70 14.10 -2.69
C ARG A 63 -11.73 15.61 -2.45
N GLN A 64 -12.53 16.06 -1.48
CA GLN A 64 -12.72 17.46 -1.11
C GLN A 64 -12.16 17.80 0.27
N SER A 65 -11.64 16.79 0.99
CA SER A 65 -11.03 16.97 2.32
C SER A 65 -9.55 17.35 2.21
N PHE A 66 -9.05 18.03 3.24
CA PHE A 66 -7.63 18.29 3.42
C PHE A 66 -7.08 17.35 4.49
N ARG A 67 -5.98 16.64 4.19
CA ARG A 67 -5.28 15.79 5.15
C ARG A 67 -4.12 16.56 5.78
N GLY A 68 -4.15 16.73 7.10
CA GLY A 68 -3.00 17.22 7.87
C GLY A 68 -2.25 16.06 8.50
N TYR A 69 -0.91 16.10 8.54
CA TYR A 69 -0.08 15.06 9.15
C TYR A 69 0.17 15.32 10.64
N SER A 70 0.17 14.27 11.45
CA SER A 70 0.57 14.35 12.87
C SER A 70 2.08 14.56 13.00
N ALA A 71 2.55 14.92 14.21
CA ALA A 71 3.98 15.03 14.48
C ALA A 71 4.72 13.68 14.30
N ASP A 72 4.08 12.59 14.70
CA ASP A 72 4.62 11.24 14.56
C ASP A 72 4.71 10.84 13.08
N GLU A 73 3.65 11.11 12.30
CA GLU A 73 3.65 10.86 10.85
C GLU A 73 4.72 11.70 10.14
N ALA A 74 4.89 12.97 10.53
CA ALA A 74 5.90 13.84 9.92
C ALA A 74 7.35 13.46 10.30
N THR A 75 7.52 12.75 11.42
CA THR A 75 8.83 12.23 11.86
C THR A 75 9.18 10.93 11.15
N LYS A 76 8.21 10.03 11.02
CA LYS A 76 8.37 8.73 10.35
C LYS A 76 8.41 8.86 8.83
N LEU A 77 7.50 9.64 8.23
CA LEU A 77 7.40 9.83 6.79
C LEU A 77 8.13 11.11 6.38
N SER A 78 9.13 10.99 5.51
CA SER A 78 9.89 12.15 5.03
C SER A 78 8.99 13.18 4.34
N LEU A 79 9.50 14.40 4.16
CA LEU A 79 8.77 15.46 3.45
C LEU A 79 8.46 15.03 2.01
N GLU A 80 9.42 14.38 1.36
CA GLU A 80 9.35 13.88 -0.01
C GLU A 80 8.28 12.79 -0.13
N SER A 81 8.28 11.79 0.77
CA SER A 81 7.27 10.73 0.82
C SER A 81 5.86 11.30 0.96
N ARG A 82 5.65 12.24 1.89
CA ARG A 82 4.35 12.90 2.09
C ARG A 82 3.91 13.74 0.89
N GLY A 83 4.86 14.43 0.25
CA GLY A 83 4.62 15.16 -0.99
C GLY A 83 4.23 14.25 -2.15
N PHE A 84 4.88 13.09 -2.27
CA PHE A 84 4.58 12.10 -3.30
C PHE A 84 3.20 11.45 -3.10
N ILE A 85 2.84 11.11 -1.86
CA ILE A 85 1.50 10.63 -1.53
C ILE A 85 0.43 11.66 -1.93
N ALA A 86 0.64 12.94 -1.58
CA ALA A 86 -0.27 14.02 -1.95
C ALA A 86 -0.36 14.21 -3.48
N PHE A 87 0.77 14.07 -4.18
CA PHE A 87 0.80 14.10 -5.65
C PHE A 87 -0.01 12.96 -6.27
N LEU A 88 0.14 11.72 -5.79
CA LEU A 88 -0.60 10.56 -6.30
C LEU A 88 -2.10 10.67 -6.05
N GLU A 89 -2.52 11.18 -4.89
CA GLU A 89 -3.93 11.48 -4.60
C GLU A 89 -4.47 12.57 -5.55
N GLY A 90 -3.71 13.66 -5.75
CA GLY A 90 -4.07 14.73 -6.68
C GLY A 90 -4.17 14.26 -8.14
N ALA A 91 -3.34 13.31 -8.53
CA ALA A 91 -3.38 12.63 -9.83
C ALA A 91 -4.52 11.59 -9.94
N LYS A 92 -5.31 11.39 -8.88
CA LYS A 92 -6.42 10.41 -8.78
C LYS A 92 -5.98 8.94 -8.89
N ILE A 93 -4.68 8.68 -8.68
CA ILE A 93 -4.12 7.33 -8.61
C ILE A 93 -4.49 6.70 -7.26
N LEU A 94 -4.46 7.49 -6.19
CA LEU A 94 -4.93 7.09 -4.87
C LEU A 94 -6.32 7.65 -4.59
N THR A 95 -7.14 6.87 -3.89
CA THR A 95 -8.31 7.39 -3.17
C THR A 95 -7.88 7.88 -1.79
N PRO A 96 -8.66 8.75 -1.12
CA PRO A 96 -8.36 9.15 0.25
C PRO A 96 -8.26 7.95 1.20
N LEU A 97 -9.08 6.92 0.98
CA LEU A 97 -9.00 5.68 1.74
C LEU A 97 -7.67 4.95 1.54
N LEU A 98 -7.25 4.78 0.29
CA LEU A 98 -6.00 4.12 -0.04
C LEU A 98 -4.79 4.91 0.47
N ARG A 99 -4.88 6.25 0.48
CA ARG A 99 -3.90 7.11 1.14
C ARG A 99 -3.74 6.78 2.62
N GLU A 100 -4.83 6.70 3.38
CA GLU A 100 -4.76 6.39 4.82
C GLU A 100 -4.12 5.02 5.06
N LEU A 101 -4.46 4.03 4.22
CA LEU A 101 -3.85 2.70 4.30
C LEU A 101 -2.34 2.76 4.05
N ILE A 102 -1.89 3.48 3.01
CA ILE A 102 -0.46 3.65 2.73
C ILE A 102 0.26 4.30 3.92
N ILE A 103 -0.34 5.33 4.52
CA ILE A 103 0.21 6.01 5.70
C ILE A 103 0.30 5.03 6.88
N GLU A 104 -0.79 4.33 7.20
CA GLU A 104 -0.83 3.34 8.27
C GLU A 104 0.28 2.29 8.11
N ARG A 105 0.47 1.78 6.88
CA ARG A 105 1.54 0.82 6.58
C ARG A 105 2.92 1.41 6.72
N GLY A 106 3.13 2.63 6.22
CA GLY A 106 4.39 3.35 6.41
C GLY A 106 4.73 3.54 7.89
N MET A 107 3.73 3.79 8.73
CA MET A 107 3.90 3.91 10.18
C MET A 107 4.28 2.59 10.86
N ALA A 108 3.78 1.46 10.35
CA ALA A 108 4.05 0.12 10.89
C ALA A 108 5.42 -0.46 10.48
N LEU A 109 6.10 0.15 9.50
CA LEU A 109 7.44 -0.31 9.09
C LEU A 109 8.44 -0.19 10.26
N PRO A 110 9.42 -1.10 10.36
CA PRO A 110 10.40 -1.08 11.44
C PRO A 110 11.37 0.09 11.36
N ASN A 111 11.56 0.69 10.17
CA ASN A 111 12.49 1.80 9.93
C ASN A 111 12.09 3.06 10.70
N ASP A 112 13.05 3.76 11.31
CA ASP A 112 12.76 5.03 12.01
C ASP A 112 12.26 6.13 11.06
N VAL A 113 12.71 6.11 9.80
CA VAL A 113 12.30 7.04 8.74
C VAL A 113 12.01 6.27 7.45
N VAL A 114 10.95 6.66 6.75
CA VAL A 114 10.49 6.13 5.46
C VAL A 114 10.56 7.24 4.43
N GLY A 115 11.58 7.17 3.57
CA GLY A 115 11.86 8.12 2.49
C GLY A 115 11.65 7.53 1.09
N LEU A 116 12.05 8.28 0.07
CA LEU A 116 12.05 7.90 -1.36
C LEU A 116 13.47 7.75 -1.92
N ASP A 117 14.45 7.59 -1.02
CA ASP A 117 15.87 7.45 -1.26
C ASP A 117 16.31 6.02 -1.64
#